data_AF-A0A7Z9HCD9-F1
#
_entry.id   AF-A0A7Z9HCD9-F1
#
_cell.length_a   1.000
_cell.length_b   1.000
_cell.length_c   1.000
_cell.angle_alpha   90.00
_cell.angle_beta   90.00
_cell.angle_gamma   90.00
#
_symmetry.space_group_name_H-M   'P 1'
#
loop_
_entity.id
_entity.type
_entity.pdbx_description
1 polymer ?
#
loop_
_entity_poly.entity_id
_entity_poly.type
_entity_poly.pdbx_seq_one_letter_code
_entity_poly.pdbx_strand_id
1 'polypeptide(L)'
;TLNHILRHYYRVFFDSFPSKLPSDLQIYQNDCEDLVGRYNILLKKISEYMKDHCKEQEDMTYNSDLIFSYHDTDSFFLISIKEDLENLTDDCEELLEKGELHPSEIQLHNDAIEQNINKLNELRQYSEQIETALHEYEENIMKIEEEISNNTLCN
;
A
#
# COMPACT_ATOMS: atom_id res chain seq x y z
N THR A 1 -4.45 -9.37 10.18
CA THR A 1 -3.70 -8.15 10.56
C THR A 1 -2.87 -7.69 9.39
N LEU A 2 -2.72 -6.38 9.19
CA LEU A 2 -1.98 -5.73 8.10
C LEU A 2 -0.58 -6.33 7.86
N ASN A 3 0.14 -6.70 8.93
CA ASN A 3 1.43 -7.41 8.84
C ASN A 3 1.39 -8.76 8.10
N HIS A 4 0.28 -9.48 8.14
CA HIS A 4 0.11 -10.76 7.44
C HIS A 4 -0.12 -10.55 5.93
N ILE A 5 -0.84 -9.48 5.58
CA ILE A 5 -1.05 -9.00 4.22
C ILE A 5 0.33 -8.62 3.64
N LEU A 6 1.07 -7.74 4.33
CA LEU A 6 2.41 -7.29 3.93
C LEU A 6 3.41 -8.45 3.68
N ARG A 7 3.44 -9.45 4.56
CA ARG A 7 4.34 -10.62 4.41
C ARG A 7 3.99 -11.54 3.25
N HIS A 8 2.72 -11.67 2.92
CA HIS A 8 2.28 -12.50 1.82
C HIS A 8 2.77 -11.92 0.48
N TYR A 9 2.74 -10.60 0.33
CA TYR A 9 3.04 -9.91 -0.93
C TYR A 9 4.50 -9.99 -1.30
N TYR A 10 5.39 -9.80 -0.32
CA TYR A 10 6.82 -9.86 -0.54
C TYR A 10 7.26 -11.17 -1.21
N ARG A 11 6.46 -12.23 -1.05
CA ARG A 11 6.74 -13.58 -1.57
C ARG A 11 6.15 -13.85 -2.96
N VAL A 12 5.08 -13.17 -3.38
CA VAL A 12 4.33 -13.50 -4.61
C VAL A 12 5.00 -12.91 -5.87
N PHE A 13 5.74 -11.81 -5.75
CA PHE A 13 6.15 -11.02 -6.92
C PHE A 13 7.54 -11.32 -7.51
N PHE A 14 8.28 -12.34 -7.04
CA PHE A 14 9.70 -12.55 -7.36
C PHE A 14 10.04 -13.56 -8.47
N ASP A 15 9.12 -13.86 -9.39
CA ASP A 15 9.44 -14.70 -10.55
C ASP A 15 9.75 -13.83 -11.79
N SER A 16 11.01 -13.85 -12.22
CA SER A 16 11.54 -13.10 -13.38
C SER A 16 11.03 -13.63 -14.73
N PHE A 17 10.75 -12.70 -15.66
CA PHE A 17 10.13 -12.95 -16.96
C PHE A 17 11.13 -13.27 -18.10
N PRO A 18 10.69 -13.94 -19.19
CA PRO A 18 11.54 -14.36 -20.30
C PRO A 18 11.93 -13.23 -21.29
N SER A 19 13.12 -13.35 -21.88
CA SER A 19 13.88 -12.25 -22.49
C SER A 19 13.68 -11.98 -24.00
N LYS A 20 12.51 -12.22 -24.61
CA LYS A 20 12.28 -11.93 -26.04
C LYS A 20 10.85 -11.47 -26.35
N LEU A 21 10.49 -10.28 -25.88
CA LEU A 21 9.20 -9.65 -26.20
C LEU A 21 9.36 -8.49 -27.20
N PRO A 22 8.32 -8.14 -27.97
CA PRO A 22 8.25 -6.88 -28.73
C PRO A 22 8.52 -5.68 -27.82
N SER A 23 9.04 -4.58 -28.37
CA SER A 23 9.40 -3.37 -27.62
C SER A 23 8.25 -2.89 -26.73
N ASP A 24 7.04 -2.89 -27.26
CA ASP A 24 5.88 -2.32 -26.57
C ASP A 24 5.45 -3.21 -25.39
N LEU A 25 5.62 -4.52 -25.53
CA LEU A 25 5.38 -5.48 -24.45
C LEU A 25 6.50 -5.48 -23.41
N GLN A 26 7.74 -5.19 -23.81
CA GLN A 26 8.83 -4.98 -22.84
C GLN A 26 8.60 -3.70 -22.03
N ILE A 27 8.14 -2.61 -22.68
CA ILE A 27 7.80 -1.37 -21.99
C ILE A 27 6.68 -1.64 -20.98
N TYR A 28 5.57 -2.25 -21.43
CA TYR A 28 4.47 -2.62 -20.54
C TYR A 28 4.91 -3.49 -19.36
N GLN A 29 5.79 -4.46 -19.60
CA GLN A 29 6.36 -5.28 -18.53
C GLN A 29 7.18 -4.48 -17.54
N ASN A 30 8.08 -3.61 -18.03
CA ASN A 30 8.89 -2.78 -17.17
C ASN A 30 8.02 -1.84 -16.33
N ASP A 31 6.95 -1.29 -16.90
CA ASP A 31 6.01 -0.44 -16.18
C ASP A 31 5.28 -1.22 -15.06
N CYS A 32 4.88 -2.47 -15.32
CA CYS A 32 4.32 -3.37 -14.30
C CYS A 32 5.34 -3.68 -13.19
N GLU A 33 6.60 -3.96 -13.55
CA GLU A 33 7.66 -4.23 -12.59
C GLU A 33 7.99 -2.99 -11.72
N ASP A 34 8.01 -1.80 -12.32
CA ASP A 34 8.21 -0.55 -11.59
C ASP A 34 7.07 -0.29 -10.60
N LEU A 35 5.82 -0.47 -11.03
CA LEU A 35 4.64 -0.34 -10.17
C LEU A 35 4.74 -1.27 -8.95
N VAL A 36 5.08 -2.55 -9.17
CA VAL A 36 5.32 -3.52 -8.10
C VAL A 36 6.44 -3.04 -7.17
N GLY A 37 7.52 -2.49 -7.71
CA GLY A 37 8.61 -1.90 -6.94
C GLY A 37 8.16 -0.77 -6.03
N ARG A 38 7.36 0.16 -6.55
CA ARG A 38 6.81 1.30 -5.79
C ARG A 38 5.81 0.86 -4.72
N TYR A 39 4.95 -0.13 -5.02
CA TYR A 39 4.11 -0.77 -4.01
C TYR A 39 4.93 -1.32 -2.84
N ASN A 40 5.99 -2.07 -3.12
CA ASN A 40 6.84 -2.62 -2.06
C ASN A 40 7.48 -1.54 -1.16
N ILE A 41 7.84 -0.39 -1.75
CA ILE A 41 8.34 0.76 -0.98
C ILE A 41 7.25 1.29 -0.05
N LEU A 42 6.03 1.48 -0.56
CA LEU A 42 4.89 1.92 0.25
C LEU A 42 4.56 0.93 1.38
N LEU A 43 4.52 -0.36 1.07
CA LEU A 43 4.30 -1.42 2.08
C LEU A 43 5.34 -1.37 3.19
N LYS A 44 6.59 -1.06 2.85
CA LYS A 44 7.65 -0.85 3.84
C LYS A 44 7.41 0.40 4.68
N LYS A 45 7.04 1.53 4.08
CA LYS A 45 6.66 2.76 4.81
C LYS A 45 5.53 2.49 5.79
N ILE A 46 4.47 1.83 5.35
CA ILE A 46 3.33 1.42 6.18
C ILE A 46 3.80 0.54 7.35
N SER A 47 4.65 -0.45 7.08
CA SER A 47 5.17 -1.32 8.14
C SER A 47 6.03 -0.59 9.16
N GLU A 48 6.82 0.39 8.74
CA GLU A 48 7.67 1.20 9.61
C GLU A 48 6.80 2.10 10.49
N TYR A 49 5.88 2.84 9.87
CA TYR A 49 4.88 3.65 10.56
C TYR A 49 4.15 2.83 11.64
N MET A 50 3.55 1.69 11.27
CA MET A 50 2.81 0.85 12.22
C MET A 50 3.67 0.28 13.36
N LYS A 51 4.97 0.03 13.12
CA LYS A 51 5.88 -0.49 14.14
C LYS A 51 6.22 0.54 15.20
N ASP A 52 6.36 1.79 14.80
CA ASP A 52 6.65 2.89 15.72
C ASP A 52 5.40 3.17 16.58
N HIS A 53 4.21 3.16 16.00
CA HIS A 53 2.96 3.35 16.75
C HIS A 53 2.55 2.17 17.65
N CYS A 54 2.88 0.92 17.30
CA CYS A 54 2.59 -0.23 18.16
C CYS A 54 3.44 -0.26 19.44
N LYS A 55 4.69 0.22 19.39
CA LYS A 55 5.58 0.23 20.57
C LYS A 55 5.18 1.30 21.58
N GLU A 56 4.65 2.42 21.09
CA GLU A 56 4.37 3.58 21.93
C GLU A 56 3.03 3.46 22.67
N GLN A 57 2.08 2.65 22.16
CA GLN A 57 0.90 2.25 22.94
C GLN A 57 1.22 1.46 24.22
N GLU A 58 2.37 0.77 24.29
CA GLU A 58 2.82 0.07 25.51
C GLU A 58 3.47 1.04 26.53
N ASP A 59 4.05 2.15 26.06
CA ASP A 59 4.81 3.12 26.89
C ASP A 59 3.99 4.38 27.30
N MET A 60 2.77 4.56 26.77
CA MET A 60 1.86 5.69 27.01
C MET A 60 1.24 5.75 28.43
N THR A 61 1.98 5.37 29.48
CA THR A 61 1.48 5.48 30.87
C THR A 61 1.81 6.83 31.52
N TYR A 62 2.71 7.66 30.97
CA TYR A 62 3.13 8.91 31.63
C TYR A 62 3.67 9.96 30.65
N ASN A 63 2.84 10.93 30.20
CA ASN A 63 3.18 12.36 29.96
C ASN A 63 2.23 13.02 28.95
N SER A 64 1.40 13.96 29.42
CA SER A 64 0.37 14.65 28.62
C SER A 64 0.91 15.69 27.61
N ASP A 65 2.09 16.28 27.84
CA ASP A 65 2.67 17.30 26.94
C ASP A 65 3.35 16.69 25.70
N LEU A 66 3.75 15.41 25.76
CA LEU A 66 4.34 14.69 24.62
C LEU A 66 3.27 14.25 23.61
N ILE A 67 2.04 14.05 24.10
CA ILE A 67 0.89 13.56 23.33
C ILE A 67 0.50 14.59 22.26
N PHE A 68 0.33 15.87 22.62
CA PHE A 68 -0.12 16.90 21.68
C PHE A 68 0.86 17.22 20.53
N SER A 69 2.17 17.11 20.75
CA SER A 69 3.18 17.33 19.70
C SER A 69 3.25 16.19 18.67
N TYR A 70 2.74 15.01 19.02
CA TYR A 70 2.88 13.79 18.25
C TYR A 70 1.75 13.63 17.23
N HIS A 71 0.51 13.94 17.64
CA HIS A 71 -0.70 13.82 16.82
C HIS A 71 -0.69 14.66 15.53
N ASP A 72 -0.09 15.86 15.56
CA ASP A 72 0.03 16.70 14.36
C ASP A 72 0.98 16.07 13.33
N THR A 73 2.07 15.45 13.77
CA THR A 73 3.06 14.83 12.87
C THR A 73 2.52 13.53 12.27
N ASP A 74 1.79 12.74 13.07
CA ASP A 74 1.24 11.45 12.68
C ASP A 74 0.13 11.52 11.65
N SER A 75 -0.76 12.51 11.75
CA SER A 75 -1.83 12.71 10.75
C SER A 75 -1.25 13.05 9.38
N PHE A 76 -0.19 13.87 9.30
CA PHE A 76 0.46 14.18 8.02
C PHE A 76 1.12 12.96 7.37
N PHE A 77 1.76 12.09 8.16
CA PHE A 77 2.35 10.86 7.64
C PHE A 77 1.30 9.86 7.16
N LEU A 78 0.19 9.70 7.89
CA LEU A 78 -0.91 8.82 7.48
C LEU A 78 -1.59 9.32 6.20
N ILE A 79 -1.82 10.64 6.08
CA ILE A 79 -2.33 11.26 4.85
C ILE A 79 -1.40 10.99 3.68
N SER A 80 -0.09 11.19 3.86
CA SER A 80 0.90 10.92 2.80
C SER A 80 0.92 9.45 2.38
N ILE A 81 0.75 8.51 3.32
CA ILE A 81 0.63 7.08 2.99
C ILE A 81 -0.62 6.80 2.17
N LYS A 82 -1.76 7.41 2.51
CA LYS A 82 -3.03 7.26 1.78
C LYS A 82 -2.94 7.85 0.37
N GLU A 83 -2.35 9.03 0.22
CA GLU A 83 -2.09 9.65 -1.09
C GLU A 83 -1.14 8.79 -1.95
N ASP A 84 -0.06 8.27 -1.38
CA ASP A 84 0.85 7.35 -2.08
C ASP A 84 0.09 6.09 -2.56
N LEU A 85 -0.84 5.56 -1.75
CA LEU A 85 -1.64 4.38 -2.10
C LEU A 85 -2.64 4.67 -3.22
N GLU A 86 -3.31 5.83 -3.18
CA GLU A 86 -4.25 6.27 -4.20
C GLU A 86 -3.55 6.39 -5.56
N ASN A 87 -2.43 7.11 -5.62
CA ASN A 87 -1.65 7.26 -6.87
C ASN A 87 -1.20 5.91 -7.44
N LEU A 88 -0.78 4.97 -6.59
CA LEU A 88 -0.39 3.63 -7.04
C LEU A 88 -1.57 2.81 -7.55
N THR A 89 -2.76 3.03 -7.00
CA THR A 89 -3.97 2.36 -7.44
C THR A 89 -4.42 2.88 -8.79
N ASP A 90 -4.36 4.20 -9.01
CA ASP A 90 -4.62 4.83 -10.31
C ASP A 90 -3.65 4.32 -11.39
N ASP A 91 -2.35 4.26 -11.08
CA ASP A 91 -1.33 3.71 -11.99
C ASP A 91 -1.60 2.22 -12.32
N CYS A 92 -2.09 1.46 -11.34
CA CYS A 92 -2.48 0.06 -11.52
C CYS A 92 -3.67 -0.08 -12.48
N GLU A 93 -4.67 0.80 -12.36
CA GLU A 93 -5.82 0.83 -13.26
C GLU A 93 -5.41 1.19 -14.70
N GLU A 94 -4.53 2.19 -14.87
CA GLU A 94 -4.01 2.55 -16.19
C GLU A 94 -3.27 1.38 -16.86
N LEU A 95 -2.49 0.61 -16.08
CA LEU A 95 -1.79 -0.58 -16.59
C LEU A 95 -2.73 -1.76 -16.87
N LEU A 96 -3.83 -1.91 -16.15
CA LEU A 96 -4.87 -2.89 -16.46
C LEU A 96 -5.53 -2.56 -17.81
N GLU A 97 -5.94 -1.30 -18.02
CA GLU A 97 -6.51 -0.85 -19.29
C GLU A 97 -5.54 -1.04 -20.46
N LYS A 98 -4.26 -0.72 -20.27
CA LYS A 98 -3.22 -0.95 -21.29
C LYS A 98 -3.07 -2.43 -21.63
N GLY A 99 -3.09 -3.32 -20.64
CA GLY A 99 -2.99 -4.77 -20.85
C GLY A 99 -4.12 -5.32 -21.71
N GLU A 100 -5.35 -4.84 -21.49
CA GLU A 100 -6.53 -5.26 -22.27
C GLU A 100 -6.50 -4.78 -23.73
N LEU A 101 -5.83 -3.65 -24.00
CA LEU A 101 -5.72 -3.06 -25.34
C LEU A 101 -4.63 -3.69 -26.23
N HIS A 102 -3.82 -4.61 -25.72
CA HIS A 102 -2.69 -5.21 -26.44
C HIS A 102 -2.89 -6.72 -26.80
N PRO A 103 -3.89 -7.11 -27.61
CA PRO A 103 -3.91 -8.48 -28.13
C PRO A 103 -2.76 -8.69 -29.13
N SER A 104 -1.91 -9.68 -28.88
CA SER A 104 -0.85 -10.11 -29.79
C SER A 104 -1.31 -11.29 -30.65
N GLU A 105 -0.84 -11.37 -31.89
CA GLU A 105 -1.03 -12.54 -32.75
C GLU A 105 -0.27 -13.79 -32.23
N ILE A 106 0.69 -13.58 -31.32
CA ILE A 106 1.52 -14.64 -30.75
C ILE A 106 0.95 -15.04 -29.39
N GLN A 107 0.53 -16.29 -29.27
CA GLN A 107 -0.09 -16.81 -28.05
C GLN A 107 0.79 -16.68 -26.80
N LEU A 108 2.10 -16.91 -26.92
CA LEU A 108 3.05 -16.73 -25.82
C LEU A 108 3.07 -15.29 -25.27
N HIS A 109 2.82 -14.30 -26.11
CA HIS A 109 2.74 -12.90 -25.67
C HIS A 109 1.42 -12.66 -24.93
N ASN A 110 0.32 -13.23 -25.40
CA ASN A 110 -0.97 -13.13 -24.72
C ASN A 110 -0.91 -13.80 -23.34
N ASP A 111 -0.26 -14.95 -23.22
CA ASP A 111 -0.05 -15.61 -21.93
C ASP A 111 0.75 -14.72 -20.96
N ALA A 112 1.76 -14.01 -21.46
CA ALA A 112 2.55 -13.09 -20.64
C ALA A 112 1.76 -11.83 -20.21
N ILE A 113 0.92 -11.30 -21.10
CA ILE A 113 0.02 -10.18 -20.79
C ILE A 113 -1.02 -10.60 -19.76
N GLU A 114 -1.64 -11.77 -19.93
CA GLU A 114 -2.62 -12.31 -18.99
C GLU A 114 -2.00 -12.54 -17.61
N GLN A 115 -0.76 -13.02 -17.52
CA GLN A 115 -0.04 -13.12 -16.26
C GLN A 115 0.16 -11.75 -15.59
N ASN A 116 0.51 -10.71 -16.36
CA ASN A 116 0.64 -9.35 -15.81
C ASN A 116 -0.70 -8.79 -15.35
N ILE A 117 -1.77 -8.96 -16.14
CA ILE A 117 -3.13 -8.55 -15.75
C ILE A 117 -3.55 -9.25 -14.46
N ASN A 118 -3.28 -10.54 -14.30
CA ASN A 118 -3.57 -11.25 -13.05
C ASN A 118 -2.81 -10.68 -11.86
N LYS A 119 -1.51 -10.39 -12.02
CA LYS A 119 -0.70 -9.73 -10.98
C LYS A 119 -1.23 -8.34 -10.62
N LEU A 120 -1.64 -7.55 -11.60
CA LEU A 120 -2.22 -6.22 -11.39
C LEU A 120 -3.59 -6.30 -10.70
N ASN A 121 -4.43 -7.27 -11.06
CA ASN A 121 -5.70 -7.50 -10.37
C ASN A 121 -5.50 -7.90 -8.90
N GLU A 122 -4.48 -8.72 -8.60
CA GLU A 122 -4.08 -9.00 -7.23
C GLU A 122 -3.66 -7.71 -6.51
N LEU A 123 -2.79 -6.88 -7.11
CA LEU A 123 -2.40 -5.57 -6.57
C LEU A 123 -3.57 -4.64 -6.30
N ARG A 124 -4.61 -4.64 -7.15
CA ARG A 124 -5.79 -3.83 -6.92
C ARG A 124 -6.59 -4.28 -5.69
N GLN A 125 -6.89 -5.57 -5.59
CA GLN A 125 -7.58 -6.15 -4.42
C GLN A 125 -6.82 -5.88 -3.11
N TYR A 126 -5.52 -5.77 -3.25
CA TYR A 126 -4.59 -5.51 -2.20
C TYR A 126 -4.59 -4.05 -1.75
N SER A 127 -4.63 -3.09 -2.68
CA SER A 127 -4.87 -1.68 -2.36
C SER A 127 -6.15 -1.50 -1.56
N GLU A 128 -7.26 -2.12 -2.00
CA GLU A 128 -8.56 -2.04 -1.32
C GLU A 128 -8.46 -2.52 0.15
N GLN A 129 -7.72 -3.61 0.39
CA GLN A 129 -7.49 -4.13 1.75
C GLN A 129 -6.63 -3.21 2.61
N ILE A 130 -5.58 -2.62 2.03
CA ILE A 130 -4.69 -1.70 2.74
C ILE A 130 -5.45 -0.41 3.08
N GLU A 131 -6.19 0.14 2.14
CA GLU A 131 -7.02 1.33 2.34
C GLU A 131 -8.02 1.11 3.47
N THR A 132 -8.74 0.00 3.45
CA THR A 132 -9.69 -0.37 4.51
C THR A 132 -8.98 -0.42 5.87
N ALA A 133 -7.81 -1.06 5.95
CA ALA A 133 -7.06 -1.17 7.19
C ALA A 133 -6.50 0.18 7.69
N LEU A 134 -6.07 1.06 6.77
CA LEU A 134 -5.61 2.41 7.12
C LEU A 134 -6.78 3.27 7.64
N HIS A 135 -7.96 3.13 7.03
CA HIS A 135 -9.16 3.83 7.49
C HIS A 135 -9.60 3.37 8.90
N GLU A 136 -9.63 2.06 9.15
CA GLU A 136 -9.89 1.53 10.50
C GLU A 136 -8.87 2.03 11.53
N TYR A 137 -7.61 2.15 11.14
CA TYR A 137 -6.56 2.68 12.01
C TYR A 137 -6.76 4.16 12.34
N GLU A 138 -7.09 4.98 11.33
CA GLU A 138 -7.45 6.40 11.49
C GLU A 138 -8.63 6.57 12.47
N GLU A 139 -9.69 5.78 12.32
CA GLU A 139 -10.83 5.80 13.26
C GLU A 139 -10.43 5.46 14.70
N ASN A 140 -9.51 4.51 14.88
CA ASN A 140 -9.04 4.12 16.20
C ASN A 140 -8.20 5.23 16.85
N ILE A 141 -7.36 5.92 16.08
CA ILE A 141 -6.63 7.10 16.58
C ILE A 141 -7.62 8.16 17.06
N MET A 142 -8.61 8.51 16.23
CA MET A 142 -9.61 9.54 16.58
C MET A 142 -10.36 9.20 17.88
N LYS A 143 -10.73 7.93 18.10
CA LYS A 143 -11.39 7.48 19.33
C LYS A 143 -10.50 7.66 20.56
N ILE A 144 -9.21 7.29 20.45
CA ILE A 144 -8.24 7.45 21.54
C ILE A 144 -8.06 8.94 21.87
N GLU A 145 -7.94 9.80 20.86
CA GLU A 145 -7.83 11.25 21.03
C GLU A 145 -9.06 11.84 21.73
N GLU A 146 -10.26 11.42 21.34
CA GLU A 146 -11.51 11.83 21.98
C GLU A 146 -11.54 11.41 23.47
N GLU A 147 -11.14 10.18 23.78
CA GLU A 147 -11.05 9.68 25.16
C GLU A 147 -10.03 10.46 26.01
N ILE A 148 -8.86 10.78 25.46
CA ILE A 148 -7.83 11.58 26.16
C ILE A 148 -8.36 12.99 26.42
N SER A 149 -8.98 13.63 25.44
CA SER A 149 -9.57 14.97 25.56
C SER A 149 -10.64 15.01 26.65
N ASN A 150 -11.56 14.04 26.64
CA ASN A 150 -12.61 13.91 27.64
C ASN A 150 -12.05 13.70 29.05
N ASN A 151 -11.03 12.85 29.22
CA ASN A 151 -10.40 12.61 30.52
C ASN A 151 -9.60 13.82 31.04
N THR A 152 -9.09 14.66 30.14
CA THR A 152 -8.36 15.90 30.48
C THR A 152 -9.33 17.03 30.86
N LEU A 153 -10.51 17.09 30.24
CA LEU A 153 -11.55 18.09 30.54
C LEU A 153 -12.39 17.76 31.78
N CYS A 154 -12.41 16.50 32.23
CA CYS A 154 -13.15 16.05 33.42
C CYS A 154 -12.33 16.03 34.73
N ASN A 155 -11.04 16.40 34.70
CA ASN A 155 -10.19 16.60 35.88
C ASN A 155 -9.92 18.10 36.13
#